data_AF-A0A844FJD7-F1
#
_entry.id   AF-A0A844FJD7-F1
#
_cell.length_a   1.000
_cell.length_b   1.000
_cell.length_c   1.000
_cell.angle_alpha   90.00
_cell.angle_beta   90.00
_cell.angle_gamma   90.00
#
_symmetry.space_group_name_H-M   'P 1'
#
loop_
_entity.id
_entity.type
_entity.pdbx_description
1 polymer ?
#
loop_
_entity_poly.entity_id
_entity_poly.type
_entity_poly.pdbx_seq_one_letter_code
_entity_poly.pdbx_strand_id
1 'polypeptide(L)' 'MTDKLYIFSIGILLIGFVFIGLGKMSYRFRAFTNKQAWNGKTFPFLVTGVIFSIVGIILVYIFYPYK' A
#
# COMPACT_ATOMS: atom_id res chain seq x y z
N MET A 1 9.05 7.45 -22.91
CA MET A 1 7.67 7.34 -22.37
C MET A 1 7.60 6.31 -21.27
N THR A 2 8.25 5.16 -21.46
CA THR A 2 8.40 4.06 -20.48
C THR A 2 8.96 4.53 -19.13
N ASP A 3 9.95 5.44 -19.10
CA ASP A 3 10.50 5.94 -17.83
C ASP A 3 9.46 6.67 -16.97
N LYS A 4 8.57 7.43 -17.60
CA LYS A 4 7.48 8.13 -16.90
C LYS A 4 6.47 7.13 -16.31
N LEU A 5 6.17 6.07 -17.06
CA LEU A 5 5.28 4.99 -16.61
C LEU A 5 5.91 4.17 -15.49
N TYR A 6 7.23 3.94 -15.55
CA TYR A 6 7.98 3.27 -14.50
C TYR A 6 7.96 4.08 -13.18
N ILE A 7 8.24 5.39 -13.24
CA ILE A 7 8.16 6.28 -12.07
C ILE A 7 6.75 6.29 -11.49
N PHE A 8 5.73 6.37 -12.35
CA PHE A 8 4.33 6.29 -11.91
C PHE A 8 4.01 4.97 -11.20
N SER A 9 4.53 3.85 -11.71
CA SER A 9 4.35 2.51 -11.12
C SER A 9 5.01 2.41 -9.73
N ILE A 10 6.20 2.99 -9.57
CA ILE A 10 6.84 3.12 -8.25
C ILE A 10 5.97 3.97 -7.32
N GLY A 11 5.40 5.07 -7.81
CA GLY A 11 4.49 5.90 -7.04
C GLY A 11 3.30 5.11 -6.49
N ILE A 12 2.65 4.30 -7.34
CA ILE A 12 1.54 3.42 -6.93
C ILE A 12 1.99 2.42 -5.86
N LEU A 13 3.16 1.80 -6.04
CA LEU A 13 3.71 0.85 -5.08
C LEU A 13 3.95 1.50 -3.71
N LEU A 14 4.55 2.69 -3.69
CA LEU A 14 4.80 3.44 -2.47
C LEU A 14 3.51 3.84 -1.76
N ILE A 15 2.48 4.26 -2.50
CA ILE A 15 1.14 4.54 -1.95
C ILE A 15 0.58 3.29 -1.24
N GLY A 16 0.76 2.11 -1.83
CA GLY A 16 0.39 0.83 -1.21
C GLY A 16 1.06 0.64 0.16
N PHE A 17 2.37 0.83 0.24
CA PHE A 17 3.11 0.74 1.51
C PHE A 17 2.69 1.79 2.54
N VAL A 18 2.37 3.01 2.10
CA VAL A 18 1.83 4.06 2.99
C VAL A 18 0.52 3.60 3.62
N PHE A 19 -0.42 3.06 2.84
CA PHE A 19 -1.69 2.55 3.37
C PHE A 19 -1.50 1.37 4.34
N ILE A 20 -0.59 0.43 4.04
CA ILE A 20 -0.24 -0.66 4.97
C ILE A 20 0.35 -0.08 6.27
N GLY A 21 1.23 0.91 6.17
CA GLY A 21 1.80 1.62 7.32
C GLY A 21 0.75 2.31 8.18
N LEU A 22 -0.20 3.00 7.55
CA LEU A 22 -1.35 3.62 8.24
C LEU A 22 -2.26 2.56 8.89
N GLY A 23 -2.47 1.42 8.24
CA GLY A 23 -3.17 0.28 8.82
C GLY A 23 -2.48 -0.22 10.09
N LYS A 24 -1.15 -0.37 10.08
CA LYS A 24 -0.35 -0.76 11.26
C LYS A 24 -0.44 0.28 12.38
N MET A 25 -0.40 1.56 12.05
CA MET A 25 -0.57 2.64 13.04
C MET A 25 -1.97 2.61 13.65
N SER A 26 -3.01 2.42 12.83
CA SER A 26 -4.40 2.29 13.28
C SER A 26 -4.58 1.08 14.19
N TYR A 27 -4.01 -0.07 13.83
CA TYR A 27 -4.01 -1.28 14.65
C TYR A 27 -3.44 -1.03 16.04
N ARG A 28 -2.25 -0.41 16.12
CA ARG A 28 -1.58 -0.09 17.39
C ARG A 28 -2.38 0.89 18.23
N PHE A 29 -2.91 1.95 17.62
CA PHE A 29 -3.73 2.94 18.33
C PHE A 29 -5.03 2.34 18.87
N ARG A 30 -5.65 1.42 18.13
CA ARG A 30 -6.86 0.71 18.58
C ARG A 30 -6.57 -0.26 19.72
N ALA A 31 -5.46 -1.00 19.64
CA ALA A 31 -5.01 -1.84 20.74
C ALA A 31 -4.75 -1.01 22.02
N PHE A 32 -4.12 0.16 21.89
CA PHE A 32 -3.91 1.07 23.02
C PHE A 32 -5.21 1.62 23.62
N THR A 33 -6.22 1.86 22.79
CA THR A 33 -7.54 2.36 23.22
C THR A 33 -8.53 1.24 23.58
N ASN A 34 -8.03 0.01 23.76
CA ASN A 34 -8.80 -1.20 24.09
C ASN A 34 -9.99 -1.46 23.15
N LYS A 35 -9.85 -1.08 21.88
CA LYS A 35 -10.81 -1.36 20.80
C LYS A 35 -10.30 -2.55 19.99
N GLN A 36 -11.21 -3.35 19.43
CA GLN A 36 -10.85 -4.47 18.55
C GLN A 36 -9.89 -4.00 17.43
N ALA A 37 -8.68 -4.54 17.43
CA ALA A 37 -7.54 -3.99 16.69
C ALA A 37 -7.66 -4.16 15.16
N TRP A 38 -8.23 -5.27 14.72
CA TRP A 38 -8.47 -5.60 13.30
C TRP A 38 -9.69 -4.92 12.70
N ASN A 39 -10.53 -4.26 13.50
CA ASN A 39 -11.77 -3.66 13.06
C ASN A 39 -11.61 -2.16 12.76
N GLY A 40 -12.67 -1.51 12.29
CA GLY A 40 -12.70 -0.07 11.99
C GLY A 40 -11.78 0.27 10.82
N LYS A 41 -10.95 1.30 10.98
CA LYS A 41 -10.07 1.82 9.91
C LYS A 41 -8.87 0.93 9.60
N THR A 42 -8.49 0.01 10.49
CA THR A 42 -7.37 -0.90 10.26
C THR A 42 -7.59 -1.78 9.03
N PHE A 43 -8.77 -2.40 8.93
CA PHE A 43 -9.10 -3.31 7.84
C PHE A 43 -9.10 -2.64 6.45
N PRO A 44 -9.82 -1.52 6.21
CA PRO A 44 -9.82 -0.89 4.91
C PRO A 44 -8.43 -0.38 4.53
N PHE A 45 -7.63 0.16 5.47
CA PHE A 45 -6.26 0.58 5.16
C PHE A 45 -5.34 -0.58 4.77
N LEU A 46 -5.46 -1.73 5.43
CA LEU A 46 -4.69 -2.91 5.04
C LEU A 46 -5.14 -3.45 3.68
N VAL A 47 -6.45 -3.57 3.45
CA VAL A 47 -7.00 -4.08 2.19
C VAL A 47 -6.62 -3.18 1.01
N THR A 48 -6.83 -1.86 1.14
CA THR A 48 -6.43 -0.93 0.07
C THR A 48 -4.93 -0.95 -0.13
N GLY A 49 -4.14 -0.93 0.94
CA GLY A 49 -2.69 -0.96 0.85
C GLY A 49 -2.15 -2.23 0.16
N VAL A 50 -2.74 -3.39 0.44
CA VAL A 50 -2.38 -4.66 -0.23
C VAL A 50 -2.73 -4.61 -1.71
N ILE A 51 -3.92 -4.14 -2.08
CA ILE A 51 -4.34 -4.00 -3.48
C ILE A 51 -3.37 -3.09 -4.25
N PHE A 52 -3.09 -1.90 -3.71
CA PHE A 52 -2.15 -0.95 -4.33
C PHE A 52 -0.73 -1.52 -4.43
N SER A 53 -0.28 -2.29 -3.43
CA SER A 53 1.04 -2.93 -3.46
C SER A 53 1.13 -4.01 -4.55
N ILE A 54 0.12 -4.87 -4.68
CA ILE A 54 0.08 -5.90 -5.73
C ILE A 54 0.05 -5.25 -7.12
N VAL A 55 -0.85 -4.28 -7.32
CA VAL A 55 -0.95 -3.56 -8.60
C VAL A 55 0.37 -2.82 -8.91
N GLY A 56 0.96 -2.15 -7.92
CA GLY A 56 2.24 -1.47 -8.05
C GLY A 56 3.37 -2.42 -8.47
N ILE A 57 3.49 -3.60 -7.86
CA ILE A 57 4.49 -4.62 -8.23
C ILE A 57 4.29 -5.07 -9.68
N ILE A 58 3.06 -5.36 -10.08
CA ILE A 58 2.74 -5.79 -11.46
C ILE A 58 3.14 -4.70 -12.45
N LEU A 59 2.78 -3.44 -12.19
CA LEU A 59 3.11 -2.32 -13.06
C LEU A 59 4.62 -2.08 -13.15
N VAL A 60 5.33 -2.15 -12.01
CA VAL A 60 6.80 -2.04 -11.98
C VAL A 60 7.45 -3.13 -12.83
N TYR A 61 6.94 -4.37 -12.78
CA TYR A 61 7.45 -5.46 -13.60
C TYR A 61 7.14 -5.29 -15.09
N ILE A 62 5.96 -4.78 -15.44
CA ILE A 62 5.56 -4.52 -16.84
C ILE A 62 6.43 -3.41 -17.44
N PHE A 63 6.54 -2.28 -16.73
CA PHE A 63 7.20 -1.05 -17.21
C PHE A 63 8.68 -0.95 -16.82
N TYR A 64 9.30 -2.02 -16.34
CA TYR A 64 10.72 -2.04 -16.03
C TYR A 64 11.54 -1.66 -17.27
N PRO A 65 12.33 -0.56 -17.23
CA PRO A 65 12.95 0.00 -18.44
C PRO A 65 14.21 -0.75 -18.89
N TYR A 66 14.77 -1.60 -18.04
CA TYR A 66 16.01 -2.36 -18.31
C TYR A 66 15.75 -3.85 -18.54
N LYS A 67 14.62 -4.18 -19.18
CA LYS A 67 14.35 -5.55 -19.63
C LYS A 67 15.34 -6.00 -20.70
#